data_AF-A0A9D1KKI5-F1
#
_entry.id   AF-A0A9D1KKI5-F1
#
_cell.length_a   1.000
_cell.length_b   1.000
_cell.length_c   1.000
_cell.angle_alpha   90.00
_cell.angle_beta   90.00
_cell.angle_gamma   90.00
#
_symmetry.space_group_name_H-M   'P 1'
#
loop_
_entity.id
_entity.type
_entity.pdbx_description
1 polymer ?
#
loop_
_entity_poly.entity_id
_entity_poly.type
_entity_poly.pdbx_seq_one_letter_code
_entity_poly.pdbx_strand_id
1 'polypeptide(L)'
;MSIDIKHIAKLARLKIDDSELPRYESEMRDIIGMVNSMPDIEDSLIVDPNNAMELREDKLADDKLSRDVMLSNAPKVVAGCVVVPKVVD
;
A
#
# COMPACT_ATOMS: atom_id res chain seq x y z
N MET A 1 -14.72 7.12 -20.51
CA MET A 1 -13.40 6.83 -19.89
C MET A 1 -13.11 5.35 -20.09
N SER A 2 -11.99 4.99 -20.71
CA SER A 2 -11.48 3.61 -20.65
C SER A 2 -10.54 3.50 -19.45
N ILE A 3 -10.77 2.54 -18.57
CA ILE A 3 -9.92 2.33 -17.40
C ILE A 3 -8.87 1.30 -17.79
N ASP A 4 -7.59 1.69 -17.73
CA ASP A 4 -6.49 0.77 -18.01
C ASP A 4 -6.16 -0.07 -16.76
N ILE A 5 -6.86 -1.21 -16.62
CA ILE A 5 -6.66 -2.15 -15.52
C ILE A 5 -5.24 -2.73 -15.53
N LYS A 6 -4.62 -2.95 -16.70
CA LYS A 6 -3.24 -3.48 -16.78
C LYS A 6 -2.24 -2.49 -16.20
N HIS A 7 -2.41 -1.21 -16.51
CA HIS A 7 -1.55 -0.16 -15.97
C HIS A 7 -1.68 -0.04 -14.45
N ILE A 8 -2.90 -0.02 -13.92
CA ILE A 8 -3.17 0.07 -12.48
C ILE A 8 -2.60 -1.16 -11.75
N ALA A 9 -2.82 -2.36 -12.27
CA ALA A 9 -2.30 -3.60 -11.69
C ALA A 9 -0.76 -3.58 -11.62
N LYS A 10 -0.09 -3.07 -12.65
CA LYS A 10 1.38 -2.93 -12.68
C LYS A 10 1.89 -1.98 -11.59
N LEU A 11 1.21 -0.86 -11.37
CA LEU A 11 1.54 0.09 -10.30
C LEU A 11 1.36 -0.54 -8.91
N ALA A 12 0.30 -1.31 -8.72
CA ALA A 12 -0.02 -2.00 -7.47
C ALA A 12 0.74 -3.32 -7.25
N ARG A 13 1.60 -3.75 -8.19
CA ARG A 13 2.30 -5.05 -8.18
C ARG A 13 1.35 -6.25 -8.12
N LEU A 14 0.18 -6.13 -8.74
CA LEU A 14 -0.80 -7.21 -8.86
C LEU A 14 -0.64 -7.92 -10.21
N LYS A 15 -0.63 -9.25 -10.16
CA LYS A 15 -0.74 -10.09 -11.35
C LYS A 15 -2.23 -10.41 -11.56
N ILE A 16 -2.76 -10.06 -12.73
CA ILE A 16 -4.14 -10.32 -13.11
C ILE A 16 -4.12 -11.08 -14.44
N ASP A 17 -4.91 -12.14 -14.53
CA ASP A 17 -5.06 -12.90 -15.77
C ASP A 17 -5.88 -12.13 -16.80
N ASP A 18 -5.51 -12.27 -18.08
CA ASP A 18 -6.17 -11.54 -19.19
C ASP A 18 -7.67 -11.85 -19.29
N SER A 19 -8.10 -13.04 -18.84
CA SER A 19 -9.51 -13.44 -18.78
C SER A 19 -10.33 -12.65 -17.75
N GLU A 20 -9.70 -12.07 -16.73
CA GLU A 20 -10.39 -11.35 -15.65
C GLU A 20 -10.47 -9.84 -15.91
N LEU A 21 -9.72 -9.32 -16.88
CA LEU A 21 -9.69 -7.88 -17.17
C LEU A 21 -11.06 -7.27 -17.47
N PRO A 22 -11.95 -7.92 -18.26
CA PRO A 22 -13.26 -7.34 -18.53
C PRO A 22 -14.11 -7.19 -17.27
N ARG A 23 -13.98 -8.14 -16.33
CA ARG A 23 -14.66 -8.10 -15.04
C ARG A 23 -14.17 -6.94 -14.20
N TYR A 24 -12.86 -6.82 -14.03
CA TYR A 24 -12.26 -5.74 -13.25
C TYR A 24 -12.49 -4.36 -13.84
N GLU A 25 -12.54 -4.25 -15.17
CA GLU A 25 -12.88 -2.97 -15.82
C GLU A 25 -14.32 -2.55 -15.50
N SER A 26 -15.27 -3.49 -15.52
CA SER A 26 -16.66 -3.21 -15.13
C SER A 26 -16.77 -2.83 -13.65
N GLU A 27 -16.21 -3.66 -12.76
CA GLU A 27 -16.27 -3.42 -11.32
C GLU A 27 -15.63 -2.06 -10.94
N MET A 28 -14.48 -1.72 -11.54
CA MET A 28 -13.83 -0.43 -11.28
C MET A 28 -14.67 0.76 -11.80
N ARG A 29 -15.35 0.59 -12.94
CA ARG A 29 -16.26 1.61 -13.46
C ARG A 29 -17.44 1.85 -12.52
N ASP A 30 -17.99 0.79 -11.95
CA ASP A 30 -19.10 0.87 -10.99
C ASP A 30 -18.66 1.55 -9.69
N ILE A 31 -17.46 1.23 -9.19
CA ILE A 31 -16.88 1.88 -8.00
C ILE A 31 -16.68 3.37 -8.24
N ILE A 32 -16.10 3.76 -9.38
CA ILE A 32 -15.93 5.19 -9.72
C ILE A 32 -17.29 5.88 -9.86
N GLY A 33 -18.28 5.20 -10.43
CA GLY A 33 -19.66 5.69 -10.49
C GLY A 33 -20.24 5.97 -9.10
N MET A 34 -20.04 5.04 -8.15
CA MET A 34 -20.44 5.21 -6.76
C MET A 34 -19.73 6.40 -6.11
N VAL A 35 -18.41 6.53 -6.27
CA VAL A 35 -17.64 7.65 -5.71
C VAL A 35 -18.11 8.99 -6.27
N ASN A 36 -18.41 9.07 -7.57
CA ASN A 36 -18.95 10.28 -8.19
C ASN A 36 -20.37 10.62 -7.71
N SER A 37 -21.10 9.66 -7.13
CA SER A 37 -22.44 9.90 -6.55
C SER A 37 -22.39 10.33 -5.08
N MET A 38 -21.20 10.37 -4.47
CA MET A 38 -21.06 10.84 -3.10
C MET A 38 -21.40 12.33 -3.04
N PRO A 39 -22.10 12.79 -1.99
CA PRO A 39 -22.44 14.19 -1.83
C PRO A 39 -21.17 15.03 -1.65
N ASP A 40 -21.18 16.23 -2.20
CA ASP A 40 -20.12 17.20 -1.95
C ASP A 40 -20.07 17.55 -0.46
N ILE A 41 -18.86 17.66 0.07
CA ILE A 41 -18.61 18.07 1.45
C ILE A 41 -18.21 19.55 1.42
N GLU A 42 -19.03 20.42 1.99
CA GLU A 42 -18.76 21.86 2.12
C GLU A 42 -17.89 22.21 3.33
N ASP A 43 -16.98 21.31 3.71
CA ASP A 43 -16.17 21.49 4.92
C ASP A 43 -14.84 22.17 4.57
N SER A 44 -14.44 23.12 5.40
CA SER A 44 -13.15 23.77 5.25
C SER A 44 -12.05 22.79 5.65
N LEU A 45 -11.07 22.55 4.76
CA LEU A 45 -9.87 21.76 5.05
C LEU A 45 -8.97 22.49 6.07
N ILE A 46 -9.42 22.56 7.32
CA ILE A 46 -8.67 23.13 8.43
C ILE A 46 -7.78 22.02 9.00
N VAL A 47 -6.54 22.37 9.32
CA VAL A 47 -5.65 21.48 10.07
C VAL A 47 -6.33 21.11 11.39
N ASP A 48 -6.58 19.82 11.61
CA ASP A 48 -7.18 19.35 12.86
C ASP A 48 -6.26 19.73 14.04
N PRO A 49 -6.70 20.64 14.93
CA PRO A 49 -5.87 21.07 16.06
C PRO A 49 -5.61 19.93 17.05
N ASN A 50 -6.38 18.83 17.00
CA ASN A 50 -6.15 17.63 17.81
C ASN A 50 -5.12 16.67 17.20
N ASN A 51 -4.68 16.92 15.95
CA ASN A 51 -3.69 16.11 15.25
C ASN A 51 -2.40 16.91 15.03
N ALA A 52 -1.84 17.42 16.12
CA ALA A 52 -0.61 18.17 16.08
C ALA A 52 0.58 17.25 15.76
N MET A 53 1.60 17.81 15.09
CA MET A 53 2.86 17.10 14.86
C MET A 53 3.62 16.96 16.18
N GLU A 54 3.83 15.72 16.65
CA GLU A 54 4.61 15.44 17.84
C GLU A 54 6.08 15.16 17.49
N LEU A 55 6.99 15.77 18.25
CA LEU A 55 8.42 15.49 18.13
C LEU A 55 8.78 14.27 18.97
N ARG A 56 9.49 13.33 18.36
CA ARG A 56 10.11 12.20 19.08
C ARG A 56 11.40 12.66 19.74
N GLU A 57 11.63 12.27 21.00
CA GLU A 57 12.89 12.50 21.69
C GLU A 57 14.05 11.73 21.02
N ASP A 58 15.24 12.35 20.97
CA ASP A 58 16.46 11.70 20.46
C ASP A 58 17.12 10.82 21.53
N LYS A 59 16.45 9.72 21.87
CA LYS A 59 16.94 8.70 22.81
C LYS A 59 16.98 7.34 22.14
N LEU A 60 17.89 6.48 22.60
CA LEU A 60 17.93 5.08 22.18
C LEU A 60 16.67 4.37 22.69
N ALA A 61 16.08 3.55 21.84
CA ALA A 61 14.97 2.70 22.23
C ALA A 61 15.46 1.54 23.12
N ASP A 62 14.74 1.27 24.20
CA ASP A 62 15.06 0.20 25.16
C ASP A 62 14.64 -1.19 24.65
N ASP A 63 13.65 -1.25 23.77
CA ASP A 63 13.03 -2.46 23.22
C ASP A 63 13.77 -2.98 21.97
N LYS A 64 14.96 -3.54 22.20
CA LYS A 64 15.70 -4.20 21.11
C LYS A 64 15.07 -5.54 20.77
N LEU A 65 14.22 -5.59 19.74
CA LEU A 65 13.80 -6.85 19.14
C LEU A 65 15.04 -7.64 18.71
N SER A 66 15.11 -8.91 19.11
CA SER A 66 16.22 -9.76 18.70
C SER A 66 16.14 -10.03 17.20
N ARG A 67 17.30 -10.29 16.59
CA ARG A 67 17.39 -10.67 15.17
C ARG A 67 16.55 -11.89 14.84
N ASP A 68 16.45 -12.84 15.78
CA ASP A 68 15.64 -14.05 15.61
C ASP A 68 14.15 -13.73 15.55
N VAL A 69 13.67 -12.81 16.40
CA VAL A 69 12.27 -12.35 16.36
C VAL A 69 11.98 -11.61 15.05
N MET A 70 12.88 -10.71 14.62
CA MET A 70 12.73 -9.95 13.37
C MET A 70 12.65 -10.83 12.12
N LEU A 71 13.39 -11.94 12.11
CA LEU A 71 13.49 -12.83 10.94
C LEU A 71 12.50 -14.00 10.97
N SER A 72 11.72 -14.15 12.05
CA SER A 72 10.78 -15.26 12.25
C SER A 72 9.74 -15.42 11.13
N ASN A 73 9.33 -14.30 10.52
CA ASN A 73 8.34 -14.27 9.43
C ASN A 73 8.97 -14.18 8.04
N ALA A 74 10.29 -14.12 7.93
CA ALA A 74 10.95 -13.98 6.64
C ALA A 74 10.83 -15.29 5.84
N PRO A 75 10.35 -15.27 4.58
CA PRO A 75 10.16 -16.50 3.80
C PRO A 75 11.43 -17.32 3.61
N LYS A 76 12.59 -16.67 3.55
CA LYS A 76 13.90 -17.30 3.47
C LYS A 76 14.97 -16.41 4.08
N VAL A 77 15.85 -17.02 4.87
CA VAL A 77 16.92 -16.34 5.59
C VAL A 77 18.25 -17.05 5.31
N VAL A 78 19.28 -16.30 4.94
CA VAL A 78 20.65 -16.83 4.75
C VAL A 78 21.64 -15.82 5.33
N ALA A 79 22.58 -16.30 6.18
CA ALA A 79 23.51 -15.44 6.93
C ALA A 79 22.80 -14.30 7.68
N GLY A 80 21.54 -14.52 8.07
CA GLY A 80 20.59 -13.57 8.66
C GLY A 80 20.28 -12.33 7.80
N CYS A 81 20.36 -12.47 6.49
CA CYS A 81 19.73 -11.57 5.52
C CYS A 81 18.43 -12.19 5.02
N VAL A 82 17.43 -11.35 4.71
CA VAL A 82 16.22 -11.76 3.99
C VAL A 82 16.59 -11.99 2.53
N VAL A 83 16.30 -13.17 2.02
CA VAL A 83 16.65 -13.53 0.64
C VAL A 83 15.55 -13.08 -0.31
N VAL A 84 15.93 -12.30 -1.32
CA VAL A 84 15.04 -11.83 -2.40
C VAL A 84 15.63 -12.19 -3.77
N PRO A 85 14.81 -12.30 -4.83
CA PRO A 85 15.31 -12.41 -6.20
C PRO A 85 16.22 -11.23 -6.55
N LYS A 86 17.24 -11.47 -7.39
CA LYS A 86 18.14 -10.43 -7.88
C LYS A 86 17.33 -9.35 -8.63
N VAL A 87 17.52 -8.09 -8.26
CA VAL A 87 16.68 -6.97 -8.72
C VAL A 87 17.21 -6.32 -10.01
N VAL A 88 18.48 -6.51 -10.35
CA VAL A 88 19.14 -5.86 -11.50
C VAL A 88 20.11 -6.81 -12.19
N ASP A 89 20.16 -6.73 -13.52
CA ASP A 89 21.36 -6.96 -14.35
C ASP A 89 21.74 -5.64 -15.02
#